data_AF-A0A8T3S456-F1
#
_entry.id   AF-A0A8T3S456-F1
#
_cell.length_a   1.000
_cell.length_b   1.000
_cell.length_c   1.000
_cell.angle_alpha   90.00
_cell.angle_beta   90.00
_cell.angle_gamma   90.00
#
_symmetry.space_group_name_H-M   'P 1'
#
loop_
_entity.id
_entity.type
_entity.pdbx_description
1 polymer ?
#
loop_
_entity_poly.entity_id
_entity_poly.type
_entity_poly.pdbx_seq_one_letter_code
_entity_poly.pdbx_strand_id
1 'polypeptide(L)'
;MTWDRVAIVERLLDNYLEATGPLVPRLAADAPLRSGGGLTAADALALFENQLASRQIDVAARELKKTNRSFYTISSAGHENNAVVGARLRVNDPAFLHYRSGAFMMARACQMHGGTPILDTLLGVVASSEDPISHGRHKVWGSRSLWVPPQTSTIASHLPKAMGLAFSLARATRLGVANGLPADAIVACSFGDASANHATALSAINTARYAVRLGLPMPLLLICEDNGTGIS
;
A
#
# COMPACT_ATOMS: atom_id res chain seq x y z
N MET A 1 -19.18 7.48 -20.82
CA MET A 1 -18.37 8.60 -20.31
C MET A 1 -17.04 7.99 -19.88
N THR A 2 -15.93 8.30 -20.56
CA THR A 2 -14.62 7.76 -20.18
C THR A 2 -14.17 8.41 -18.87
N TRP A 3 -14.11 7.62 -17.81
CA TRP A 3 -13.81 8.09 -16.46
C TRP A 3 -12.29 8.07 -16.23
N ASP A 4 -11.62 9.22 -16.36
CA ASP A 4 -10.20 9.34 -16.01
C ASP A 4 -10.04 9.77 -14.55
N ARG A 5 -9.75 8.78 -13.69
CA ARG A 5 -9.54 9.01 -12.25
C ARG A 5 -8.37 9.96 -11.98
N VAL A 6 -7.33 9.98 -12.82
CA VAL A 6 -6.20 10.90 -12.63
C VAL A 6 -6.66 12.34 -12.77
N ALA A 7 -7.35 12.67 -13.86
CA ALA A 7 -7.87 14.01 -14.09
C ALA A 7 -8.88 14.44 -13.02
N ILE A 8 -9.63 13.49 -12.43
CA ILE A 8 -10.54 13.78 -11.32
C ILE A 8 -9.77 14.15 -10.06
N VAL A 9 -8.79 13.34 -9.65
CA VAL A 9 -8.00 13.57 -8.43
C VAL A 9 -7.23 14.88 -8.53
N GLU A 10 -6.61 15.16 -9.67
CA GLU A 10 -5.89 16.41 -9.93
C GLU A 10 -6.82 17.62 -9.84
N ARG A 11 -7.95 17.59 -10.56
CA ARG A 11 -8.95 18.68 -10.50
C ARG A 11 -9.49 18.89 -9.09
N LEU A 12 -9.70 17.84 -8.31
CA LEU A 12 -10.17 17.98 -6.92
C LEU A 12 -9.12 18.67 -6.04
N LEU A 13 -7.84 18.38 -6.23
CA LEU A 13 -6.76 19.07 -5.53
C LEU A 13 -6.66 20.53 -5.97
N ASP A 14 -6.71 20.80 -7.27
CA ASP A 14 -6.67 22.16 -7.82
C ASP A 14 -7.83 23.01 -7.27
N ASN A 15 -9.06 22.48 -7.36
CA ASN A 15 -10.24 23.13 -6.79
C ASN A 15 -10.09 23.40 -5.29
N TYR A 16 -9.50 22.46 -4.54
CA TYR A 16 -9.26 22.64 -3.10
C TYR A 16 -8.26 23.77 -2.86
N LEU A 17 -7.15 23.82 -3.60
CA LEU A 17 -6.13 24.86 -3.46
C LEU A 17 -6.64 26.24 -3.87
N GLU A 18 -7.46 26.33 -4.92
CA GLU A 18 -8.10 27.58 -5.35
C GLU A 18 -9.14 28.10 -4.35
N ALA A 19 -9.91 27.20 -3.74
CA ALA A 19 -10.95 27.56 -2.77
C ALA A 19 -10.41 27.80 -1.35
N THR A 20 -9.22 27.29 -1.03
CA THR A 20 -8.65 27.38 0.32
C THR A 20 -7.84 28.66 0.49
N GLY A 21 -8.28 29.53 1.41
CA GLY A 21 -7.51 30.69 1.84
C GLY A 21 -6.36 30.34 2.80
N PRO A 22 -5.42 31.26 3.04
CA PRO A 22 -4.33 31.04 4.00
C PRO A 22 -4.91 30.77 5.40
N LEU A 23 -4.61 29.60 5.95
CA LEU A 23 -4.95 29.25 7.33
C LEU A 23 -3.92 29.87 8.28
N VAL A 24 -4.35 30.85 9.06
CA VAL A 24 -3.59 31.48 10.14
C VAL A 24 -4.35 31.25 11.45
N PRO A 25 -3.71 30.81 12.53
CA PRO A 25 -2.27 30.55 12.70
C PRO A 25 -1.83 29.19 12.15
N ARG A 26 -0.56 29.10 11.72
CA ARG A 26 0.08 27.83 11.39
C ARG A 26 0.25 27.00 12.67
N LEU A 27 -0.15 25.73 12.63
CA LEU A 27 0.06 24.81 13.74
C LEU A 27 1.55 24.53 13.95
N ALA A 28 1.96 24.41 15.21
CA ALA A 28 3.28 23.87 15.57
C ALA A 28 3.41 22.41 15.10
N ALA A 29 4.63 21.94 14.87
CA ALA A 29 4.90 20.62 14.30
C ALA A 29 4.28 19.47 15.12
N ASP A 30 4.34 19.58 16.45
CA ASP A 30 3.81 18.64 17.43
C ASP A 30 2.33 18.87 17.78
N ALA A 31 1.74 19.98 17.33
CA ALA A 31 0.35 20.28 17.61
C ALA A 31 -0.57 19.31 16.84
N PRO A 32 -1.66 18.82 17.48
CA PRO A 32 -2.60 17.93 16.82
C PRO A 32 -3.42 18.68 15.75
N LEU A 33 -3.69 18.04 14.61
CA LEU A 33 -4.51 18.61 13.55
C LEU A 33 -5.96 18.90 13.98
N ARG A 34 -6.47 18.12 14.93
CA ARG A 34 -7.81 18.27 15.52
C ARG A 34 -7.70 18.11 17.02
N SER A 35 -8.45 18.90 17.77
CA SER A 35 -8.51 18.79 19.23
C SER A 35 -8.87 17.36 19.64
N GLY A 36 -8.10 16.77 20.57
CA GLY A 36 -8.25 15.39 21.02
C GLY A 36 -7.74 14.31 20.06
N GLY A 37 -7.18 14.68 18.90
CA GLY A 37 -6.58 13.75 17.93
C GLY A 37 -5.09 13.52 18.19
N GLY A 38 -4.61 12.32 17.83
CA GLY A 38 -3.18 11.98 17.92
C GLY A 38 -2.35 12.25 16.65
N LEU A 39 -2.97 12.77 15.58
CA LEU A 39 -2.27 13.08 14.33
C LEU A 39 -1.71 14.51 14.42
N THR A 40 -0.39 14.62 14.50
CA THR A 40 0.31 15.91 14.58
C THR A 40 0.39 16.61 13.21
N ALA A 41 0.65 17.91 13.21
CA ALA A 41 0.87 18.66 11.97
C ALA A 41 2.08 18.13 11.17
N ALA A 42 3.16 17.74 11.85
CA ALA A 42 4.33 17.13 11.22
C ALA A 42 4.01 15.77 10.59
N ASP A 43 3.31 14.89 11.31
CA ASP A 43 2.90 13.58 10.78
C ASP A 43 1.95 13.73 9.59
N ALA A 44 1.04 14.70 9.65
CA ALA A 44 0.13 14.98 8.55
C ALA A 44 0.86 15.48 7.30
N LEU A 45 1.85 16.35 7.47
CA LEU A 45 2.68 16.82 6.36
C LEU A 45 3.48 15.66 5.76
N ALA A 46 4.10 14.82 6.59
CA ALA A 46 4.82 13.63 6.12
C ALA A 46 3.90 12.66 5.37
N LEU A 47 2.67 12.43 5.86
CA LEU A 47 1.68 11.63 5.13
C LEU A 47 1.34 12.26 3.77
N PHE A 48 1.10 13.57 3.73
CA PHE A 48 0.80 14.28 2.50
C PHE A 48 1.96 14.21 1.49
N GLU A 49 3.22 14.36 1.93
CA GLU A 49 4.40 14.19 1.09
C GLU A 49 4.50 12.76 0.52
N ASN A 50 4.16 11.73 1.29
CA ASN A 50 4.09 10.35 0.80
C ASN A 50 2.99 10.13 -0.25
N GLN A 51 1.84 10.79 -0.07
CA GLN A 51 0.76 10.80 -1.06
C GLN A 51 1.23 11.45 -2.36
N LEU A 52 1.87 12.62 -2.27
CA LEU A 52 2.45 13.32 -3.41
C LEU A 52 3.53 12.48 -4.10
N ALA A 53 4.43 11.83 -3.36
CA ALA A 53 5.46 10.97 -3.93
C ALA A 53 4.84 9.84 -4.78
N SER A 54 3.78 9.19 -4.28
CA SER A 54 3.04 8.19 -5.07
C SER A 54 2.44 8.76 -6.35
N ARG A 55 1.91 10.00 -6.31
CA ARG A 55 1.38 10.68 -7.50
C ARG A 55 2.48 11.03 -8.50
N GLN A 56 3.60 11.56 -8.02
CA GLN A 56 4.73 11.94 -8.87
C GLN A 56 5.34 10.72 -9.58
N ILE A 57 5.39 9.57 -8.90
CA ILE A 57 5.76 8.30 -9.54
C ILE A 57 4.80 7.93 -10.66
N ASP A 58 3.48 8.08 -10.45
CA ASP A 58 2.49 7.80 -11.49
C ASP A 58 2.65 8.70 -12.73
N VAL A 59 2.92 10.00 -12.50
CA VAL A 59 3.20 10.98 -13.57
C VAL A 59 4.48 10.61 -14.30
N ALA A 60 5.58 10.36 -13.57
CA ALA A 60 6.86 9.96 -14.15
C ALA A 60 6.73 8.68 -14.98
N ALA A 61 5.99 7.67 -14.51
CA ALA A 61 5.74 6.45 -15.25
C ALA A 61 4.99 6.71 -16.58
N ARG A 62 4.03 7.64 -16.60
CA ARG A 62 3.33 8.05 -17.82
C ARG A 62 4.26 8.78 -18.80
N GLU A 63 5.11 9.70 -18.32
CA GLU A 63 6.09 10.40 -19.17
C GLU A 63 7.15 9.43 -19.75
N LEU A 64 7.63 8.49 -18.94
CA LEU A 64 8.54 7.44 -19.39
C LEU A 64 7.89 6.54 -20.45
N LYS A 65 6.60 6.23 -20.30
CA LYS A 65 5.84 5.48 -21.31
C LYS A 65 5.74 6.21 -22.65
N LYS A 66 5.52 7.54 -22.65
CA LYS A 66 5.50 8.35 -23.90
C LYS A 66 6.81 8.26 -24.68
N THR A 67 7.92 7.98 -24.00
CA THR A 67 9.26 7.87 -24.60
C THR A 67 9.75 6.41 -24.69
N ASN A 68 8.85 5.42 -24.59
CA ASN A 68 9.17 3.98 -24.64
C ASN A 68 10.23 3.50 -23.63
N ARG A 69 10.35 4.21 -22.49
CA ARG A 69 11.23 3.84 -21.37
C ARG A 69 10.49 3.12 -20.24
N SER A 70 9.17 3.04 -20.32
CA SER A 70 8.34 2.19 -19.46
C SER A 70 7.31 1.47 -20.32
N PHE A 71 7.14 0.16 -20.10
CA PHE A 71 6.28 -0.69 -20.92
C PHE A 71 4.95 -1.02 -20.24
N TYR A 72 4.86 -0.87 -18.93
CA TYR A 72 3.65 -1.14 -18.15
C TYR A 72 3.57 -0.22 -16.93
N THR A 73 2.43 0.45 -16.76
CA THR A 73 2.16 1.27 -15.58
C THR A 73 0.71 1.11 -15.13
N ILE A 74 0.53 1.08 -13.82
CA ILE A 74 -0.77 1.19 -13.16
C ILE A 74 -0.65 2.29 -12.13
N SER A 75 -1.55 3.27 -12.23
CA SER A 75 -1.59 4.40 -11.32
C SER A 75 -2.32 4.06 -10.02
N SER A 76 -1.82 4.62 -8.92
CA SER A 76 -2.46 4.59 -7.59
C SER A 76 -3.40 5.78 -7.38
N ALA A 77 -3.79 6.51 -8.44
CA ALA A 77 -4.72 7.64 -8.36
C ALA A 77 -6.00 7.28 -7.61
N GLY A 78 -6.35 8.09 -6.61
CA GLY A 78 -7.53 7.93 -5.76
C GLY A 78 -7.36 6.93 -4.62
N HIS A 79 -6.16 6.36 -4.45
CA HIS A 79 -5.82 5.41 -3.38
C HIS A 79 -4.76 5.97 -2.43
N GLU A 80 -4.45 7.25 -2.50
CA GLU A 80 -3.35 7.90 -1.78
C GLU A 80 -3.52 7.79 -0.26
N ASN A 81 -4.76 7.69 0.24
CA ASN A 81 -5.04 7.54 1.66
C ASN A 81 -4.54 6.22 2.27
N ASN A 82 -4.18 5.21 1.45
CA ASN A 82 -3.51 4.01 1.98
C ASN A 82 -2.10 4.31 2.57
N ALA A 83 -1.55 5.52 2.36
CA ALA A 83 -0.41 6.05 3.11
C ALA A 83 -0.62 5.98 4.63
N VAL A 84 -1.83 6.25 5.11
CA VAL A 84 -2.15 6.20 6.55
C VAL A 84 -1.92 4.80 7.10
N VAL A 85 -2.34 3.77 6.36
CA VAL A 85 -2.11 2.37 6.76
C VAL A 85 -0.62 2.04 6.68
N GLY A 86 0.06 2.46 5.61
CA GLY A 86 1.51 2.29 5.45
C GLY A 86 2.32 2.90 6.60
N ALA A 87 1.91 4.06 7.12
CA ALA A 87 2.56 4.75 8.24
C ALA A 87 2.20 4.21 9.64
N ARG A 88 1.16 3.38 9.77
CA ARG A 88 0.73 2.83 11.06
C ARG A 88 1.18 1.40 11.28
N LEU A 89 1.32 0.63 10.23
CA LEU A 89 1.86 -0.73 10.31
C LEU A 89 3.38 -0.70 10.41
N ARG A 90 3.96 -1.58 11.21
CA ARG A 90 5.41 -1.71 11.32
C ARG A 90 6.00 -2.29 10.04
N VAL A 91 7.27 -2.02 9.80
CA VAL A 91 8.03 -2.60 8.67
C VAL A 91 8.15 -4.12 8.74
N ASN A 92 7.90 -4.72 9.91
CA ASN A 92 7.88 -6.18 10.13
C ASN A 92 6.47 -6.73 10.40
N ASP A 93 5.42 -5.97 10.05
CA ASP A 93 4.07 -6.52 9.84
C ASP A 93 3.94 -6.86 8.34
N PRO A 94 3.95 -8.16 7.96
CA PRO A 94 3.93 -8.54 6.54
C PRO A 94 2.75 -7.96 5.78
N ALA A 95 3.00 -7.35 4.63
CA ALA A 95 1.95 -6.73 3.82
C ALA A 95 1.87 -7.31 2.41
N PHE A 96 0.72 -7.92 2.10
CA PHE A 96 0.36 -8.41 0.78
C PHE A 96 -0.47 -7.34 0.08
N LEU A 97 0.17 -6.63 -0.84
CA LEU A 97 -0.39 -5.37 -1.35
C LEU A 97 -1.11 -5.51 -2.69
N HIS A 98 -2.20 -4.76 -2.80
CA HIS A 98 -2.88 -4.46 -4.06
C HIS A 98 -1.98 -3.61 -4.98
N TYR A 99 -2.17 -3.72 -6.29
CA TYR A 99 -1.31 -3.02 -7.26
C TYR A 99 -1.45 -1.48 -7.23
N ARG A 100 -2.44 -0.93 -6.53
CA ARG A 100 -2.62 0.52 -6.29
C ARG A 100 -2.08 1.00 -4.92
N SER A 101 -1.19 0.22 -4.30
CA SER A 101 -0.63 0.52 -2.97
C SER A 101 0.59 1.46 -2.98
N GLY A 102 0.68 2.40 -3.91
CA GLY A 102 1.86 3.28 -4.04
C GLY A 102 2.12 4.13 -2.80
N ALA A 103 1.09 4.81 -2.28
CA ALA A 103 1.26 5.69 -1.13
C ALA A 103 1.51 4.92 0.18
N PHE A 104 0.92 3.72 0.33
CA PHE A 104 1.29 2.76 1.37
C PHE A 104 2.79 2.45 1.33
N MET A 105 3.33 2.14 0.15
CA MET A 105 4.74 1.80 -0.01
C MET A 105 5.65 2.97 0.35
N MET A 106 5.31 4.19 -0.09
CA MET A 106 6.08 5.40 0.27
C MET A 106 6.10 5.62 1.78
N ALA A 107 4.92 5.65 2.40
CA ALA A 107 4.77 5.90 3.82
C ALA A 107 5.45 4.85 4.70
N ARG A 108 5.37 3.56 4.31
CA ARG A 108 6.06 2.48 5.02
C ARG A 108 7.57 2.56 4.85
N ALA A 109 8.06 2.85 3.64
CA ALA A 109 9.49 2.93 3.39
C ALA A 109 10.18 4.06 4.18
N CYS A 110 9.48 5.17 4.45
CA CYS A 110 9.99 6.26 5.29
C CYS A 110 10.26 5.85 6.75
N GLN A 111 9.74 4.71 7.22
CA GLN A 111 10.08 4.18 8.54
C GLN A 111 11.49 3.56 8.60
N MET A 112 12.14 3.33 7.46
CA MET A 112 13.51 2.81 7.36
C MET A 112 14.48 3.92 6.94
N HIS A 113 15.61 4.03 7.63
CA HIS A 113 16.68 4.94 7.24
C HIS A 113 17.46 4.42 6.03
N GLY A 114 17.86 5.32 5.13
CA GLY A 114 18.75 5.02 4.00
C GLY A 114 18.09 4.34 2.79
N GLY A 115 16.77 4.17 2.79
CA GLY A 115 16.02 3.65 1.63
C GLY A 115 15.81 4.70 0.54
N THR A 116 15.62 4.23 -0.70
CA THR A 116 15.37 5.08 -1.87
C THR A 116 14.05 4.70 -2.57
N PRO A 117 12.90 4.71 -1.88
CA PRO A 117 11.66 4.08 -2.37
C PRO A 117 11.16 4.63 -3.71
N ILE A 118 11.39 5.91 -3.98
CA ILE A 118 11.05 6.53 -5.28
C ILE A 118 11.92 5.95 -6.39
N LEU A 119 13.24 5.89 -6.19
CA LEU A 119 14.18 5.33 -7.17
C LEU A 119 13.92 3.84 -7.37
N ASP A 120 13.77 3.07 -6.29
CA ASP A 120 13.51 1.63 -6.32
C ASP A 120 12.26 1.32 -7.14
N THR A 121 11.21 2.14 -6.96
CA THR A 121 9.98 2.04 -7.75
C THR A 121 10.21 2.37 -9.22
N LEU A 122 10.95 3.44 -9.53
CA LEU A 122 11.24 3.85 -10.90
C LEU A 122 12.12 2.81 -11.64
N LEU A 123 13.04 2.15 -10.95
CA LEU A 123 13.82 1.03 -11.50
C LEU A 123 12.90 -0.11 -11.95
N GLY A 124 11.88 -0.46 -11.15
CA GLY A 124 10.86 -1.43 -11.54
C GLY A 124 9.98 -0.95 -12.71
N VAL A 125 9.66 0.35 -12.79
CA VAL A 125 8.87 0.96 -13.88
C VAL A 125 9.60 0.90 -15.23
N VAL A 126 10.92 1.02 -15.23
CA VAL A 126 11.75 0.95 -16.46
C VAL A 126 12.32 -0.45 -16.73
N ALA A 127 11.90 -1.46 -15.96
CA ALA A 127 12.42 -2.84 -16.04
C ALA A 127 13.95 -2.93 -15.94
N SER A 128 14.56 -2.10 -15.08
CA SER A 128 16.01 -2.12 -14.84
C SER A 128 16.45 -3.43 -14.17
N SER A 129 17.60 -3.96 -14.56
CA SER A 129 18.27 -5.06 -13.83
C SER A 129 18.68 -4.67 -12.40
N GLU A 130 18.75 -3.37 -12.11
CA GLU A 130 19.04 -2.82 -10.80
C GLU A 130 17.79 -2.72 -9.90
N ASP A 131 16.58 -3.04 -10.39
CA ASP A 131 15.39 -3.14 -9.54
C ASP A 131 15.65 -4.12 -8.39
N PRO A 132 15.63 -3.67 -7.12
CA PRO A 132 16.00 -4.49 -5.97
C PRO A 132 15.01 -5.64 -5.71
N ILE A 133 13.86 -5.65 -6.38
CA ILE A 133 12.78 -6.63 -6.15
C ILE A 133 12.75 -7.68 -7.25
N SER A 134 12.64 -7.25 -8.51
CA SER A 134 12.42 -8.17 -9.63
C SER A 134 13.61 -8.30 -10.57
N HIS A 135 14.64 -7.45 -10.45
CA HIS A 135 15.74 -7.35 -11.41
C HIS A 135 15.23 -7.23 -12.86
N GLY A 136 14.23 -6.38 -13.08
CA GLY A 136 13.65 -6.09 -14.38
C GLY A 136 12.63 -7.13 -14.89
N ARG A 137 12.34 -8.17 -14.11
CA ARG A 137 11.40 -9.24 -14.52
C ARG A 137 9.94 -8.85 -14.39
N HIS A 138 9.60 -7.90 -13.50
CA HIS A 138 8.21 -7.51 -13.26
C HIS A 138 8.09 -6.17 -12.51
N LYS A 139 7.19 -5.28 -12.94
CA LYS A 139 6.77 -4.12 -12.13
C LYS A 139 5.82 -4.58 -11.02
N VAL A 140 6.29 -4.64 -9.77
CA VAL A 140 5.49 -5.02 -8.59
C VAL A 140 5.78 -4.09 -7.41
N TRP A 141 4.85 -4.04 -6.45
CA TRP A 141 5.20 -3.59 -5.11
C TRP A 141 5.84 -4.76 -4.36
N GLY A 142 7.06 -4.55 -3.87
CA GLY A 142 7.77 -5.53 -3.06
C GLY A 142 8.93 -4.90 -2.31
N SER A 143 9.35 -5.54 -1.22
CA SER A 143 10.55 -5.21 -0.46
C SER A 143 10.77 -6.27 0.62
N ARG A 144 11.96 -6.87 0.65
CA ARG A 144 12.34 -7.80 1.70
C ARG A 144 12.47 -7.10 3.06
N SER A 145 13.07 -5.92 3.10
CA SER A 145 13.30 -5.16 4.34
C SER A 145 12.01 -4.59 4.93
N LEU A 146 11.01 -4.30 4.11
CA LEU A 146 9.70 -3.79 4.55
C LEU A 146 8.63 -4.88 4.72
N TRP A 147 9.04 -6.16 4.65
CA TRP A 147 8.15 -7.32 4.65
C TRP A 147 6.95 -7.16 3.70
N VAL A 148 7.23 -6.76 2.47
CA VAL A 148 6.27 -6.70 1.38
C VAL A 148 6.62 -7.77 0.35
N PRO A 149 6.05 -8.99 0.44
CA PRO A 149 6.24 -9.99 -0.60
C PRO A 149 5.71 -9.48 -1.95
N PRO A 150 6.44 -9.68 -3.06
CA PRO A 150 5.96 -9.28 -4.37
C PRO A 150 4.70 -10.09 -4.76
N GLN A 151 3.73 -9.41 -5.37
CA GLN A 151 2.49 -10.03 -5.86
C GLN A 151 2.48 -10.08 -7.38
N THR A 152 1.93 -11.17 -7.92
CA THR A 152 1.71 -11.30 -9.36
C THR A 152 0.50 -10.46 -9.79
N SER A 153 0.35 -10.22 -11.09
CA SER A 153 -0.81 -9.55 -11.68
C SER A 153 -2.13 -10.33 -11.56
N THR A 154 -2.09 -11.57 -11.07
CA THR A 154 -3.27 -12.41 -10.87
C THR A 154 -4.12 -11.87 -9.72
N ILE A 155 -5.25 -11.24 -10.08
CA ILE A 155 -6.20 -10.64 -9.14
C ILE A 155 -6.55 -11.61 -8.00
N ALA A 156 -6.58 -11.09 -6.79
CA ALA A 156 -6.92 -11.80 -5.55
C ALA A 156 -6.07 -13.04 -5.19
N SER A 157 -5.03 -13.36 -5.95
CA SER A 157 -4.17 -14.53 -5.69
C SER A 157 -3.35 -14.41 -4.40
N HIS A 158 -3.19 -13.18 -3.89
CA HIS A 158 -2.44 -12.89 -2.68
C HIS A 158 -3.22 -13.07 -1.39
N LEU A 159 -4.56 -13.04 -1.41
CA LEU A 159 -5.37 -13.19 -0.20
C LEU A 159 -5.17 -14.56 0.48
N PRO A 160 -5.15 -15.70 -0.24
CA PRO A 160 -4.83 -16.98 0.38
C PRO A 160 -3.42 -17.04 0.98
N LYS A 161 -2.44 -16.37 0.35
CA LYS A 161 -1.06 -16.31 0.85
C LYS A 161 -0.98 -15.49 2.15
N ALA A 162 -1.68 -14.36 2.21
CA ALA A 162 -1.77 -13.54 3.42
C ALA A 162 -2.46 -14.28 4.56
N MET A 163 -3.59 -14.93 4.27
CA MET A 163 -4.31 -15.76 5.25
C MET A 163 -3.43 -16.92 5.76
N GLY A 164 -2.73 -17.61 4.86
CA GLY A 164 -1.81 -18.70 5.22
C GLY A 164 -0.65 -18.23 6.10
N LEU A 165 -0.09 -17.04 5.85
CA LEU A 165 0.94 -16.45 6.70
C LEU A 165 0.38 -16.08 8.07
N ALA A 166 -0.79 -15.41 8.13
CA ALA A 166 -1.41 -15.03 9.40
C ALA A 166 -1.67 -16.26 10.28
N PHE A 167 -2.21 -17.31 9.68
CA PHE A 167 -2.44 -18.59 10.33
C PHE A 167 -1.17 -19.27 10.83
N SER A 168 -0.04 -19.09 10.13
CA SER A 168 1.22 -19.72 10.50
C SER A 168 1.94 -19.01 11.64
N LEU A 169 1.70 -17.73 11.91
CA LEU A 169 2.41 -16.97 12.97
C LEU A 169 2.28 -17.62 14.36
N ALA A 170 1.05 -17.89 14.79
CA ALA A 170 0.81 -18.52 16.10
C ALA A 170 1.29 -19.99 16.13
N ARG A 171 1.25 -20.69 14.99
CA ARG A 171 1.73 -22.07 14.87
C ARG A 171 3.25 -22.15 14.94
N ALA A 172 3.95 -21.24 14.27
CA ALA A 172 5.41 -21.14 14.31
C ALA A 172 5.88 -20.96 15.75
N THR A 173 5.22 -20.08 16.51
CA THR A 173 5.47 -19.88 17.94
C THR A 173 5.27 -21.17 18.74
N ARG A 174 4.14 -21.87 18.56
CA ARG A 174 3.84 -23.14 19.26
C ARG A 174 4.81 -24.27 18.91
N LEU A 175 5.31 -24.29 17.67
CA LEU A 175 6.21 -25.33 17.16
C LEU A 175 7.69 -24.99 17.37
N GLY A 176 8.02 -23.82 17.92
CA GLY A 176 9.41 -23.36 18.06
C GLY A 176 10.11 -23.08 16.72
N VAL A 177 9.36 -22.82 15.65
CA VAL A 177 9.90 -22.50 14.32
C VAL A 177 10.17 -21.00 14.23
N ALA A 178 11.43 -20.62 14.07
CA ALA A 178 11.82 -19.23 13.86
C ALA A 178 11.30 -18.72 12.51
N ASN A 179 10.60 -17.58 12.52
CA ASN A 179 10.06 -16.92 11.32
C ASN A 179 10.61 -15.49 11.11
N GLY A 180 11.43 -14.97 12.03
CA GLY A 180 12.03 -13.64 11.96
C GLY A 180 11.04 -12.48 12.13
N LEU A 181 9.83 -12.76 12.63
CA LEU A 181 8.76 -11.78 12.86
C LEU A 181 8.50 -11.61 14.36
N PRO A 182 8.06 -10.41 14.80
CA PRO A 182 7.59 -10.23 16.17
C PRO A 182 6.47 -11.19 16.55
N ALA A 183 6.39 -11.58 17.82
CA ALA A 183 5.33 -12.46 18.32
C ALA A 183 3.92 -11.85 18.20
N ASP A 184 3.85 -10.52 18.19
CA ASP A 184 2.63 -9.72 18.01
C ASP A 184 2.48 -9.19 16.57
N ALA A 185 3.22 -9.75 15.60
CA ALA A 185 3.09 -9.35 14.21
C ALA A 185 1.69 -9.63 13.68
N ILE A 186 1.20 -8.70 12.84
CA ILE A 186 -0.02 -8.90 12.06
C ILE A 186 0.32 -8.99 10.58
N VAL A 187 -0.52 -9.69 9.81
CA VAL A 187 -0.43 -9.73 8.36
C VAL A 187 -1.48 -8.78 7.78
N ALA A 188 -1.05 -7.80 7.01
CA ALA A 188 -1.92 -6.92 6.25
C ALA A 188 -2.11 -7.42 4.83
N CYS A 189 -3.32 -7.28 4.30
CA CYS A 189 -3.64 -7.64 2.93
C CYS A 189 -4.60 -6.62 2.31
N SER A 190 -4.10 -5.79 1.39
CA SER A 190 -4.95 -4.85 0.63
C SER A 190 -5.45 -5.47 -0.67
N PHE A 191 -6.67 -5.14 -1.08
CA PHE A 191 -7.30 -5.62 -2.31
C PHE A 191 -8.40 -4.65 -2.76
N GLY A 192 -8.67 -4.55 -4.07
CA GLY A 192 -9.78 -3.73 -4.57
C GLY A 192 -11.14 -4.39 -4.36
N ASP A 193 -12.20 -3.59 -4.32
CA ASP A 193 -13.61 -4.03 -4.16
C ASP A 193 -14.02 -5.11 -5.16
N ALA A 194 -13.69 -4.94 -6.45
CA ALA A 194 -13.96 -5.95 -7.47
C ALA A 194 -13.32 -7.32 -7.18
N SER A 195 -12.20 -7.34 -6.44
CA SER A 195 -11.54 -8.58 -6.03
C SER A 195 -12.30 -9.33 -4.94
N ALA A 196 -13.20 -8.67 -4.20
CA ALA A 196 -13.92 -9.27 -3.08
C ALA A 196 -14.80 -10.45 -3.52
N ASN A 197 -15.30 -10.43 -4.76
CA ASN A 197 -16.11 -11.51 -5.33
C ASN A 197 -15.27 -12.62 -6.00
N HIS A 198 -13.94 -12.49 -6.02
CA HIS A 198 -13.08 -13.50 -6.62
C HIS A 198 -13.03 -14.78 -5.77
N ALA A 199 -13.04 -15.96 -6.39
CA ALA A 199 -13.11 -17.24 -5.68
C ALA A 199 -12.00 -17.40 -4.62
N THR A 200 -10.77 -16.97 -4.92
CA THR A 200 -9.64 -17.03 -3.97
C THR A 200 -9.81 -16.05 -2.81
N ALA A 201 -10.41 -14.88 -3.04
CA ALA A 201 -10.71 -13.91 -1.98
C ALA A 201 -11.78 -14.47 -1.03
N LEU A 202 -12.89 -14.96 -1.59
CA LEU A 202 -13.96 -15.60 -0.83
C LEU A 202 -13.44 -16.77 -0.01
N SER A 203 -12.58 -17.61 -0.61
CA SER A 203 -11.97 -18.75 0.06
C SER A 203 -11.08 -18.32 1.23
N ALA A 204 -10.22 -17.31 1.02
CA ALA A 204 -9.34 -16.78 2.07
C ALA A 204 -10.12 -16.16 3.23
N ILE A 205 -11.11 -15.31 2.92
CA ILE A 205 -11.97 -14.65 3.92
C ILE A 205 -12.76 -15.68 4.71
N ASN A 206 -13.40 -16.64 4.02
CA ASN A 206 -14.17 -17.68 4.67
C ASN A 206 -13.30 -18.56 5.58
N THR A 207 -12.10 -18.94 5.10
CA THR A 207 -11.14 -19.73 5.88
C THR A 207 -10.67 -18.97 7.12
N ALA A 208 -10.35 -17.68 6.99
CA ALA A 208 -9.94 -16.84 8.12
C ALA A 208 -11.05 -16.76 9.20
N ARG A 209 -12.30 -16.52 8.77
CA ARG A 209 -13.47 -16.50 9.68
C ARG A 209 -13.70 -17.85 10.35
N TYR A 210 -13.55 -18.94 9.61
CA TYR A 210 -13.71 -20.28 10.15
C TYR A 210 -12.62 -20.61 11.19
N ALA A 211 -11.37 -20.21 10.96
CA ALA A 211 -10.30 -20.38 11.94
C ALA A 211 -10.58 -19.62 13.24
N VAL A 212 -11.05 -18.37 13.16
CA VAL A 212 -11.48 -17.59 14.34
C VAL A 212 -12.65 -18.28 15.04
N ARG A 213 -13.62 -18.80 14.31
CA ARG A 213 -14.76 -19.56 14.87
C ARG A 213 -14.32 -20.79 15.67
N LEU A 214 -13.22 -21.43 15.26
CA LEU A 214 -12.59 -22.55 15.95
C LEU A 214 -11.65 -22.13 17.11
N GLY A 215 -11.51 -20.84 17.41
CA GLY A 215 -10.63 -20.33 18.46
C GLY A 215 -9.15 -20.31 18.08
N LEU A 216 -8.83 -20.35 16.78
CA LEU A 216 -7.45 -20.24 16.30
C LEU A 216 -7.07 -18.75 16.15
N PRO A 217 -5.87 -18.34 16.62
CA PRO A 217 -5.38 -16.99 16.36
C PRO A 217 -5.27 -16.73 14.86
N MET A 218 -5.80 -15.60 14.41
CA MET A 218 -5.78 -15.16 13.01
C MET A 218 -5.49 -13.66 12.93
N PRO A 219 -4.22 -13.25 13.12
CA PRO A 219 -3.81 -11.84 13.10
C PRO A 219 -3.74 -11.30 11.65
N LEU A 220 -4.89 -11.27 10.97
CA LEU A 220 -5.03 -10.85 9.58
C LEU A 220 -5.86 -9.56 9.49
N LEU A 221 -5.24 -8.50 8.96
CA LEU A 221 -5.91 -7.25 8.63
C LEU A 221 -6.23 -7.22 7.12
N LEU A 222 -7.51 -7.31 6.79
CA LEU A 222 -8.03 -7.18 5.42
C LEU A 222 -8.39 -5.72 5.13
N ILE A 223 -7.84 -5.16 4.06
CA ILE A 223 -8.02 -3.74 3.67
C ILE A 223 -8.67 -3.71 2.28
N CYS A 224 -9.97 -3.45 2.22
CA CYS A 224 -10.67 -3.27 0.96
C CYS A 224 -10.50 -1.83 0.47
N GLU A 225 -9.83 -1.67 -0.67
CA GLU A 225 -9.67 -0.41 -1.40
C GLU A 225 -10.87 -0.19 -2.33
N ASP A 226 -12.03 0.11 -1.72
CA ASP A 226 -13.28 0.32 -2.44
C ASP A 226 -13.29 1.64 -3.18
N ASN A 227 -13.35 1.55 -4.50
CA ASN A 227 -13.46 2.70 -5.38
C ASN A 227 -14.70 2.64 -6.29
N GLY A 228 -15.64 1.75 -5.96
CA GLY A 228 -16.92 1.56 -6.65
C GLY A 228 -16.84 0.96 -8.05
N THR A 229 -15.66 0.51 -8.52
CA THR A 229 -15.48 0.05 -9.91
C THR A 229 -14.38 -1.02 -10.05
N GLY A 230 -14.63 -1.98 -10.94
CA GLY A 230 -13.65 -2.98 -11.39
C GLY A 230 -13.31 -2.82 -12.86
N ILE A 231 -12.29 -2.01 -13.18
CA ILE A 231 -11.84 -1.69 -14.55
C ILE A 231 -12.84 -0.85 -15.37
N SER A 232 -14.01 -1.38 -15.75
CA SER A 232 -14.96 -0.75 -16.69
C SER A 232 -16.40 -0.84 -16.23
#